data_AF-A0A930BVD5-F1
#
_entry.id   AF-A0A930BVD5-F1
#
_cell.length_a   1.000
_cell.length_b   1.000
_cell.length_c   1.000
_cell.angle_alpha   90.00
_cell.angle_beta   90.00
_cell.angle_gamma   90.00
#
_symmetry.space_group_name_H-M   'P 1'
#
loop_
_entity.id
_entity.type
_entity.pdbx_description
1 polymer ?
#
loop_
_entity_poly.entity_id
_entity_poly.type
_entity_poly.pdbx_seq_one_letter_code
_entity_poly.pdbx_strand_id
1 'polypeptide(L)'
;MEATKSQTFTPEDLRAEQERKRQSEDRKQRRQDIQNEIKLVKNDIERLRQLPPDIDQMITRWSSEIDAVATNFVSDMQIEARKGRVPELRPSARGYLQYFFGDQMKDRLMELACEVSGDSATASKQAQLGSAQIRLAKLMAEFNAMSG
;
A
#
# COMPACT_ATOMS: atom_id res chain seq x y z
N MET A 1 32.86 39.39 -53.20
CA MET A 1 33.34 38.08 -52.77
C MET A 1 32.67 37.76 -51.45
N GLU A 2 31.80 36.77 -51.38
CA GLU A 2 31.50 36.07 -50.12
C GLU A 2 31.37 34.59 -50.45
N ALA A 3 32.42 33.83 -50.14
CA ALA A 3 32.41 32.39 -50.27
C ALA A 3 31.61 31.81 -49.10
N THR A 4 30.44 31.27 -49.40
CA THR A 4 29.71 30.36 -48.52
C THR A 4 30.65 29.21 -48.14
N LYS A 5 31.07 29.17 -46.88
CA LYS A 5 31.83 28.06 -46.29
C LYS A 5 30.97 26.80 -46.33
N SER A 6 31.22 25.94 -47.32
CA SER A 6 30.73 24.57 -47.31
C SER A 6 31.39 23.82 -46.15
N GLN A 7 30.65 23.57 -45.07
CA GLN A 7 31.10 22.67 -44.01
C GLN A 7 31.13 21.24 -44.57
N THR A 8 32.32 20.72 -44.82
CA THR A 8 32.53 19.33 -45.23
C THR A 8 32.43 18.44 -43.98
N PHE A 9 31.32 17.70 -43.84
CA PHE A 9 31.17 16.68 -42.80
C PHE A 9 32.16 15.53 -43.03
N THR A 10 32.93 15.15 -42.00
CA THR A 10 33.80 13.98 -42.09
C THR A 10 33.01 12.68 -41.88
N PRO A 11 33.50 11.52 -42.35
CA PRO A 11 32.89 10.22 -42.05
C PRO A 11 32.77 9.92 -40.55
N GLU A 12 33.65 10.48 -39.73
CA GLU A 12 33.59 10.39 -38.27
C GLU A 12 32.45 11.23 -37.68
N ASP A 13 32.20 12.43 -38.22
CA ASP A 13 31.05 13.26 -37.84
C ASP A 13 29.72 12.56 -38.17
N LEU A 14 29.64 11.89 -39.32
CA LEU A 14 28.47 11.10 -39.73
C LEU A 14 28.22 9.90 -38.80
N ARG A 15 29.28 9.22 -38.34
CA ARG A 15 29.17 8.12 -37.36
C ARG A 15 28.76 8.62 -35.98
N ALA A 16 29.35 9.73 -35.51
CA ALA A 16 28.99 10.34 -34.24
C ALA A 16 27.53 10.82 -34.22
N GLU A 17 27.05 11.37 -35.35
CA GLU A 17 25.66 11.80 -35.51
C GLU A 17 24.68 10.61 -35.54
N GLN A 18 25.04 9.51 -36.21
CA GLN A 18 24.24 8.27 -36.19
C GLN A 18 24.19 7.64 -34.79
N GLU A 19 25.30 7.65 -34.07
CA GLU A 19 25.38 7.12 -32.70
C GLU A 19 24.54 7.97 -31.73
N ARG A 20 24.57 9.31 -31.86
CA ARG A 20 23.68 10.22 -31.10
C ARG A 20 22.21 9.96 -31.38
N LYS A 21 21.84 9.69 -32.63
CA LYS A 21 20.45 9.36 -33.01
C LYS A 21 20.01 8.03 -32.39
N ARG A 22 20.84 6.99 -32.44
CA ARG A 22 20.56 5.69 -31.78
C ARG A 22 20.33 5.86 -30.28
N GLN A 23 21.23 6.58 -29.60
CA GLN A 23 21.10 6.84 -28.16
C GLN A 23 19.83 7.65 -27.82
N SER A 24 19.41 8.55 -28.71
CA SER A 24 18.15 9.31 -28.54
C SER A 24 16.91 8.43 -28.69
N GLU A 25 16.91 7.54 -29.69
CA GLU A 25 15.82 6.57 -29.91
C GLU A 25 15.73 5.56 -28.77
N ASP A 26 16.86 5.02 -28.31
CA ASP A 26 16.92 4.09 -27.17
C ASP A 26 16.41 4.74 -25.88
N ARG A 27 16.77 6.01 -25.62
CA ARG A 27 16.23 6.76 -24.48
C ARG A 27 14.73 6.97 -24.59
N LYS A 28 14.24 7.29 -25.80
CA LYS A 28 12.80 7.49 -26.05
C LYS A 28 12.03 6.19 -25.86
N GLN A 29 12.55 5.06 -26.34
CA GLN A 29 11.96 3.75 -26.18
C GLN A 29 11.92 3.36 -24.70
N ARG A 30 13.05 3.47 -23.99
CA ARG A 30 13.14 3.15 -22.56
C ARG A 30 12.19 4.00 -21.70
N ARG A 31 12.04 5.28 -22.05
CA ARG A 31 11.07 6.18 -21.41
C ARG A 31 9.63 5.71 -21.61
N GLN A 32 9.29 5.27 -22.82
CA GLN A 32 7.96 4.74 -23.14
C GLN A 32 7.70 3.43 -22.37
N ASP A 33 8.69 2.55 -22.29
CA ASP A 33 8.58 1.27 -21.57
C ASP A 33 8.32 1.49 -20.08
N ILE A 34 9.08 2.39 -19.45
CA ILE A 34 8.89 2.74 -18.03
C ILE A 34 7.54 3.41 -17.80
N GLN A 35 7.07 4.26 -18.71
CA GLN A 35 5.74 4.86 -18.62
C GLN A 35 4.63 3.80 -18.69
N ASN A 36 4.78 2.80 -19.56
CA ASN A 36 3.85 1.68 -19.66
C ASN A 36 3.87 0.83 -18.38
N GLU A 37 5.05 0.57 -17.83
CA GLU A 37 5.20 -0.19 -16.60
C GLU A 37 4.60 0.53 -15.40
N ILE A 38 4.79 1.86 -15.28
CA ILE A 38 4.12 2.70 -14.28
C ILE A 38 2.60 2.55 -14.37
N LYS A 39 2.04 2.57 -15.59
CA LYS A 39 0.59 2.41 -15.80
C LYS A 39 0.10 1.04 -15.32
N LEU A 40 0.82 -0.03 -15.67
CA LEU A 40 0.49 -1.39 -15.23
C LEU A 40 0.55 -1.53 -13.71
N VAL A 41 1.63 -1.05 -13.08
CA VAL A 41 1.79 -1.13 -11.61
C VAL A 41 0.73 -0.29 -10.90
N LYS A 42 0.33 0.88 -11.43
CA LYS A 42 -0.79 1.66 -10.88
C LYS A 42 -2.10 0.89 -10.93
N ASN A 43 -2.42 0.26 -12.07
CA ASN A 43 -3.61 -0.56 -12.21
C ASN A 43 -3.60 -1.75 -11.24
N ASP A 44 -2.44 -2.40 -11.06
CA ASP A 44 -2.30 -3.49 -10.10
C ASP A 44 -2.52 -3.02 -8.66
N ILE A 45 -1.98 -1.85 -8.27
CA ILE A 45 -2.25 -1.26 -6.96
C ILE A 45 -3.74 -0.98 -6.77
N GLU A 46 -4.42 -0.45 -7.80
CA GLU A 46 -5.85 -0.17 -7.75
C GLU A 46 -6.67 -1.46 -7.59
N ARG A 47 -6.34 -2.50 -8.36
CA ARG A 47 -6.94 -3.84 -8.23
C ARG A 47 -6.72 -4.40 -6.83
N LEU A 48 -5.50 -4.37 -6.31
CA LEU A 48 -5.17 -4.86 -4.98
C LEU A 48 -5.89 -4.07 -3.89
N ARG A 49 -6.08 -2.75 -4.03
CA ARG A 49 -6.84 -1.93 -3.08
C ARG A 49 -8.31 -2.32 -3.03
N GLN A 50 -8.90 -2.68 -4.17
CA GLN A 50 -10.30 -3.11 -4.28
C GLN A 50 -10.56 -4.51 -3.74
N LEU A 51 -9.52 -5.34 -3.60
CA LEU A 51 -9.67 -6.63 -2.92
C LEU A 51 -10.15 -6.41 -1.47
N PRO A 52 -10.81 -7.40 -0.85
CA PRO A 52 -11.12 -7.37 0.57
C PRO A 52 -9.85 -7.20 1.45
N PRO A 53 -9.96 -6.72 2.69
CA PRO A 53 -8.84 -6.67 3.62
C PRO A 53 -8.32 -8.09 3.91
N ASP A 54 -7.03 -8.17 4.26
CA ASP A 54 -6.38 -9.43 4.60
C ASP A 54 -6.96 -10.01 5.89
N ILE A 55 -7.25 -11.30 5.91
CA ILE A 55 -7.85 -12.01 7.06
C ILE A 55 -7.01 -11.77 8.32
N ASP A 56 -5.69 -11.92 8.22
CA ASP A 56 -4.78 -11.74 9.36
C ASP A 56 -4.81 -10.31 9.90
N GLN A 57 -4.95 -9.32 9.01
CA GLN A 57 -5.06 -7.92 9.38
C GLN A 57 -6.39 -7.62 10.05
N MET A 58 -7.49 -8.20 9.54
CA MET A 58 -8.82 -8.08 10.13
C MET A 58 -8.85 -8.64 11.55
N ILE A 59 -8.33 -9.87 11.73
CA ILE A 59 -8.25 -10.52 13.04
C ILE A 59 -7.39 -9.70 13.99
N THR A 60 -6.20 -9.26 13.56
CA THR A 60 -5.31 -8.45 14.40
C THR A 60 -6.00 -7.16 14.86
N ARG A 61 -6.66 -6.47 13.93
CA ARG A 61 -7.36 -5.22 14.23
C ARG A 61 -8.54 -5.44 15.17
N TRP A 62 -9.41 -6.40 14.87
CA TRP A 62 -10.59 -6.69 15.70
C TRP A 62 -10.23 -7.19 17.08
N SER A 63 -9.20 -8.04 17.20
CA SER A 63 -8.67 -8.49 18.49
C SER A 63 -8.18 -7.30 19.32
N SER A 64 -7.42 -6.39 18.70
CA SER A 64 -6.94 -5.16 19.36
C SER A 64 -8.08 -4.24 19.79
N GLU A 65 -9.12 -4.11 18.97
CA GLU A 65 -10.31 -3.31 19.31
C GLU A 65 -11.09 -3.92 20.47
N ILE A 66 -11.24 -5.26 20.53
CA ILE A 66 -11.84 -5.97 21.66
C ILE A 66 -11.06 -5.67 22.94
N ASP A 67 -9.73 -5.80 22.91
CA ASP A 67 -8.87 -5.55 24.07
C ASP A 67 -8.91 -4.10 24.56
N ALA A 68 -8.88 -3.14 23.62
CA ALA A 68 -8.97 -1.72 23.95
C ALA A 68 -10.32 -1.41 24.64
N VAL A 69 -11.42 -1.96 24.13
CA VAL A 69 -12.75 -1.73 24.69
C VAL A 69 -12.88 -2.39 26.07
N ALA A 70 -12.37 -3.61 26.25
CA ALA A 70 -12.35 -4.29 27.54
C ALA A 70 -11.52 -3.52 28.59
N THR A 71 -10.37 -2.98 28.18
CA THR A 71 -9.49 -2.17 29.04
C THR A 71 -10.17 -0.86 29.46
N ASN A 72 -10.81 -0.18 28.51
CA ASN A 72 -11.53 1.07 28.79
C ASN A 72 -12.70 0.84 29.77
N PHE A 73 -13.41 -0.29 29.64
CA PHE A 73 -14.47 -0.65 30.57
C PHE A 73 -13.96 -0.74 32.02
N VAL A 74 -12.82 -1.39 32.25
CA VAL A 74 -12.19 -1.45 33.57
C VAL A 74 -11.73 -0.08 34.04
N SER A 75 -11.16 0.73 33.15
CA SER A 75 -10.73 2.09 33.47
C SER A 75 -11.89 2.96 33.94
N ASP A 76 -13.03 2.91 33.25
CA ASP A 76 -14.25 3.64 33.61
C ASP A 76 -14.78 3.21 34.98
N MET A 77 -14.77 1.90 35.28
CA MET A 77 -15.12 1.39 36.61
C MET A 77 -14.20 1.92 37.70
N GLN A 78 -12.88 1.95 37.45
CA GLN A 78 -11.91 2.49 38.40
C GLN A 78 -12.12 3.99 38.64
N ILE A 79 -12.50 4.74 37.59
CA ILE A 79 -12.80 6.17 37.70
C ILE A 79 -14.03 6.41 38.58
N GLU A 80 -15.12 5.66 38.40
CA GLU A 80 -16.30 5.81 39.25
C GLU A 80 -16.02 5.39 40.70
N ALA A 81 -15.27 4.31 40.92
CA ALA A 81 -14.84 3.89 42.24
C ALA A 81 -14.01 4.98 42.95
N ARG A 82 -13.09 5.65 42.24
CA ARG A 82 -12.30 6.79 42.78
C ARG A 82 -13.16 7.99 43.17
N LYS A 83 -14.34 8.15 42.57
CA LYS A 83 -15.33 9.18 42.94
C LYS A 83 -16.19 8.76 44.14
N GLY A 84 -15.90 7.61 44.77
CA GLY A 84 -16.70 7.06 45.87
C GLY A 84 -18.04 6.45 45.44
N ARG A 85 -18.24 6.23 44.13
CA ARG A 85 -19.46 5.61 43.58
C ARG A 85 -19.23 4.12 43.37
N VAL A 86 -20.30 3.34 43.48
CA VAL A 86 -20.25 1.91 43.13
C VAL A 86 -20.33 1.78 41.61
N PRO A 87 -19.33 1.17 40.94
CA PRO A 87 -19.39 0.96 39.50
C PRO A 87 -20.55 0.02 39.15
N GLU A 88 -21.39 0.43 38.21
CA GLU A 88 -22.53 -0.39 37.79
C GLU A 88 -22.14 -1.37 36.67
N LEU A 89 -22.29 -2.66 36.94
CA LEU A 89 -22.08 -3.74 35.98
C LEU A 89 -23.37 -4.04 35.22
N ARG A 90 -23.69 -3.21 34.23
CA ARG A 90 -24.87 -3.44 33.38
C ARG A 90 -24.46 -4.16 32.09
N PRO A 91 -25.19 -5.19 31.64
CA PRO A 91 -24.96 -5.81 30.33
C PRO A 91 -25.05 -4.83 29.15
N SER A 92 -25.80 -3.74 29.33
CA SER A 92 -25.92 -2.65 28.35
C SER A 92 -24.74 -1.67 28.36
N ALA A 93 -23.81 -1.79 29.31
CA ALA A 93 -22.67 -0.89 29.41
C ALA A 93 -21.70 -1.14 28.25
N ARG A 94 -21.16 -0.05 27.69
CA ARG A 94 -20.17 -0.12 26.62
C ARG A 94 -18.95 -0.90 27.13
N GLY A 95 -18.56 -1.93 26.40
CA GLY A 95 -17.40 -2.76 26.75
C GLY A 95 -17.66 -3.91 27.71
N TYR A 96 -18.88 -4.04 28.24
CA TYR A 96 -19.27 -5.18 29.08
C TYR A 96 -19.02 -6.52 28.36
N LEU A 97 -19.52 -6.66 27.14
CA LEU A 97 -19.39 -7.91 26.38
C LEU A 97 -17.94 -8.21 26.02
N GLN A 98 -17.16 -7.22 25.64
CA GLN A 98 -15.74 -7.37 25.31
C GLN A 98 -14.93 -7.76 26.54
N TYR A 99 -15.27 -7.24 27.72
CA TYR A 99 -14.60 -7.58 28.97
C TYR A 99 -14.87 -9.02 29.42
N PHE A 100 -16.13 -9.48 29.36
CA PHE A 100 -16.51 -10.81 29.86
C PHE A 100 -16.40 -11.93 28.82
N PHE A 101 -16.60 -11.62 27.55
CA PHE A 101 -16.66 -12.60 26.46
C PHE A 101 -15.61 -12.35 25.38
N GLY A 102 -14.65 -11.44 25.61
CA GLY A 102 -13.63 -11.06 24.63
C GLY A 102 -12.87 -12.24 24.03
N ASP A 103 -12.48 -13.21 24.86
CA ASP A 103 -11.75 -14.40 24.39
C ASP A 103 -12.63 -15.28 23.46
N GLN A 104 -13.90 -15.50 23.82
CA GLN A 104 -14.83 -16.24 22.96
C GLN A 104 -15.11 -15.51 21.64
N MET A 105 -15.13 -14.17 21.67
CA MET A 105 -15.25 -13.36 20.44
C MET A 105 -14.00 -13.52 19.57
N LYS A 106 -12.81 -13.52 20.18
CA LYS A 106 -11.52 -13.68 19.48
C LYS A 106 -11.39 -15.04 18.80
N ASP A 107 -11.83 -16.12 19.46
CA ASP A 107 -11.82 -17.48 18.89
C ASP A 107 -12.61 -17.59 17.58
N ARG A 108 -13.62 -16.73 17.41
CA ARG A 108 -14.50 -16.71 16.22
C ARG A 108 -14.08 -15.69 15.15
N LEU A 109 -13.06 -14.87 15.40
CA LEU A 109 -12.66 -13.83 14.44
C LEU A 109 -12.16 -14.41 13.13
N MET A 110 -11.55 -15.60 13.15
CA MET A 110 -11.09 -16.27 11.93
C MET A 110 -12.25 -16.62 11.00
N GLU A 111 -13.28 -17.27 11.53
CA GLU A 111 -14.49 -17.61 10.78
C GLU A 111 -15.16 -16.35 10.21
N LEU A 112 -15.33 -15.33 11.05
CA LEU A 112 -15.90 -14.05 10.63
C LEU A 112 -15.05 -13.32 9.58
N ALA A 113 -13.72 -13.38 9.70
CA ALA A 113 -12.82 -12.75 8.75
C ALA A 113 -12.87 -13.46 7.39
N CYS A 114 -12.96 -14.79 7.37
CA CYS A 114 -13.20 -15.57 6.16
C CYS A 114 -14.55 -15.23 5.51
N GLU A 115 -15.63 -15.12 6.29
CA GLU A 115 -16.96 -14.74 5.78
C GLU A 115 -16.96 -13.35 5.14
N VAL A 116 -16.33 -12.37 5.80
CA VAL A 116 -16.30 -10.98 5.32
C VAL A 116 -15.34 -10.79 4.15
N SER A 117 -14.22 -11.51 4.14
CA SER A 117 -13.24 -11.42 3.05
C SER A 117 -13.66 -12.22 1.81
N GLY A 118 -14.50 -13.26 1.96
CA GLY A 118 -14.91 -14.12 0.84
C GLY A 118 -13.75 -14.88 0.18
N ASP A 119 -12.56 -14.87 0.78
CA ASP A 119 -11.33 -15.45 0.25
C ASP A 119 -10.84 -16.56 1.18
N SER A 120 -10.48 -17.73 0.63
CA SER A 120 -9.89 -18.83 1.40
C SER A 120 -8.36 -18.87 1.26
N ALA A 121 -7.76 -17.96 0.47
CA ALA A 121 -6.34 -17.96 0.16
C ALA A 121 -5.58 -16.85 0.90
N THR A 122 -4.68 -17.25 1.78
CA THR A 122 -3.88 -16.42 2.72
C THR A 122 -2.70 -15.67 2.10
N ALA A 123 -2.71 -15.38 0.79
CA ALA A 123 -1.63 -14.61 0.19
C ALA A 123 -1.76 -13.14 0.63
N SER A 124 -0.92 -12.70 1.59
CA SER A 124 -1.09 -11.40 2.23
C SER A 124 -1.13 -10.24 1.23
N LYS A 125 -2.33 -9.70 1.00
CA LYS A 125 -2.61 -8.55 0.15
C LYS A 125 -1.71 -7.36 0.50
N GLN A 126 -1.38 -7.20 1.78
CA GLN A 126 -0.53 -6.12 2.26
C GLN A 126 0.91 -6.24 1.77
N ALA A 127 1.47 -7.46 1.74
CA ALA A 127 2.79 -7.71 1.16
C ALA A 127 2.80 -7.41 -0.34
N GLN A 128 1.75 -7.79 -1.06
CA GLN A 128 1.60 -7.51 -2.50
C GLN A 128 1.48 -6.00 -2.76
N LEU A 129 0.67 -5.28 -1.97
CA LEU A 129 0.53 -3.82 -2.03
C LEU A 129 1.85 -3.11 -1.73
N GLY A 130 2.57 -3.53 -0.69
CA GLY A 130 3.86 -2.95 -0.32
C GLY A 130 4.91 -3.12 -1.42
N SER A 131 5.00 -4.34 -1.98
CA SER A 131 5.89 -4.63 -3.10
C SER A 131 5.57 -3.77 -4.34
N ALA A 132 4.29 -3.68 -4.71
CA ALA A 132 3.85 -2.88 -5.85
C ALA A 132 4.13 -1.38 -5.66
N GLN A 133 3.92 -0.84 -4.45
CA GLN A 133 4.22 0.55 -4.12
C GLN A 133 5.72 0.88 -4.19
N ILE A 134 6.57 -0.02 -3.69
CA ILE A 134 8.04 0.12 -3.79
C ILE A 134 8.47 0.11 -5.26
N ARG A 135 7.91 -0.81 -6.07
CA ARG A 135 8.19 -0.86 -7.51
C ARG A 135 7.75 0.42 -8.21
N LEU A 136 6.56 0.94 -7.91
CA LEU A 136 6.06 2.20 -8.47
C LEU A 136 7.00 3.36 -8.13
N ALA A 137 7.46 3.47 -6.89
CA ALA A 137 8.38 4.52 -6.46
C ALA A 137 9.71 4.47 -7.24
N LYS A 138 10.27 3.28 -7.44
CA LYS A 138 11.50 3.09 -8.23
C LYS A 138 11.30 3.52 -9.69
N LEU A 139 10.21 3.08 -10.32
CA LEU A 139 9.91 3.42 -11.72
C LEU A 139 9.66 4.92 -11.90
N MET A 140 8.97 5.57 -10.96
CA MET A 140 8.77 7.02 -10.99
C MET A 140 10.08 7.79 -10.83
N ALA A 141 10.99 7.32 -9.97
CA ALA A 141 12.32 7.91 -9.82
C ALA A 141 13.14 7.75 -11.11
N GLU A 142 13.13 6.57 -11.73
CA GLU A 142 13.83 6.34 -13.01
C GLU A 142 13.25 7.20 -14.14
N PHE A 143 11.92 7.32 -14.21
CA PHE A 143 11.23 8.17 -15.18
C PHE A 143 11.61 9.65 -15.05
N ASN A 144 11.68 10.15 -13.81
CA ASN A 144 12.06 11.54 -13.53
C ASN A 144 13.53 11.79 -13.85
N ALA A 145 14.42 10.84 -13.53
CA ALA A 145 15.85 10.94 -13.81
C ALA A 145 16.17 10.96 -15.31
N MET A 146 15.31 10.39 -16.17
CA MET A 146 15.44 10.46 -17.63
C MET A 146 14.84 11.74 -18.25
N SER A 147 14.12 12.55 -17.45
CA SER A 147 13.47 13.78 -17.91
C SER A 147 14.25 15.05 -17.56
N GLY A 148 15.33 14.93 -16.77
CA GLY A 148 16.32 15.99 -16.49
C GLY A 148 17.56 15.83 -17.34
#